data_AF-A0A8H4B913-F1
#
_entry.id   AF-A0A8H4B913-F1
#
_cell.length_a   1.000
_cell.length_b   1.000
_cell.length_c   1.000
_cell.angle_alpha   90.00
_cell.angle_beta   90.00
_cell.angle_gamma   90.00
#
_symmetry.space_group_name_H-M   'P 1'
#
loop_
_entity.id
_entity.type
_entity.pdbx_description
1 polymer ?
#
loop_
_entity_poly.entity_id
_entity_poly.type
_entity_poly.pdbx_seq_one_letter_code
_entity_poly.pdbx_strand_id
1 'polypeptide(L)'
;MSSKTLIDTDVIFIDRSGDLFRDILYYLRTGSVTTSNKKKLTSLQREAEFYQLQELANLLERHMDRANREHKEFLVRDMDFLDVSNIGVTKYIAHRQHTGKVYVYQIIGVIDVLISGYCQNHRKHGCTECHAQKLILRSSSKTLV
;
A
#
# COMPACT_ATOMS: atom_id res chain seq x y z
N MET A 1 2.11 59.55 -24.38
CA MET A 1 2.72 58.20 -24.35
C MET A 1 1.61 57.20 -24.09
N SER A 2 1.01 56.67 -25.17
CA SER A 2 -0.11 55.73 -25.10
C SER A 2 0.47 54.32 -25.26
N SER A 3 0.70 53.62 -24.15
CA SER A 3 1.01 52.19 -24.21
C SER A 3 -0.28 51.44 -24.48
N LYS A 4 -0.54 51.17 -25.76
CA LYS A 4 -1.47 50.13 -26.17
C LYS A 4 -0.80 48.80 -25.88
N THR A 5 -1.03 48.24 -24.70
CA THR A 5 -0.78 46.82 -24.47
C THR A 5 -1.79 46.08 -25.34
N LEU A 6 -1.35 45.60 -26.49
CA LEU A 6 -2.09 44.63 -27.29
C LEU A 6 -2.08 43.32 -26.51
N ILE A 7 -3.07 43.18 -25.63
CA ILE A 7 -3.39 41.88 -25.05
C ILE A 7 -4.14 41.15 -26.17
N ASP A 8 -3.47 40.21 -26.82
CA ASP A 8 -4.15 39.21 -27.62
C ASP A 8 -4.83 38.26 -26.62
N THR A 9 -6.07 38.58 -26.23
CA THR A 9 -6.80 38.00 -25.09
C THR A 9 -7.43 36.65 -25.43
N ASP A 10 -6.62 35.66 -25.81
CA ASP A 10 -7.07 34.27 -25.97
C ASP A 10 -6.58 33.34 -24.83
N VAL A 11 -6.34 33.91 -23.64
CA VAL A 11 -5.88 33.16 -22.47
C VAL A 11 -7.01 33.00 -21.46
N ILE A 12 -7.36 31.76 -21.16
CA ILE A 12 -8.29 31.42 -20.07
C ILE A 12 -7.50 31.39 -18.76
N PHE A 13 -7.87 32.25 -17.82
CA PHE A 13 -7.35 32.21 -16.46
C PHE A 13 -8.16 31.23 -15.61
N ILE A 14 -7.48 30.34 -14.91
CA ILE A 14 -8.08 29.37 -13.99
C ILE A 14 -7.38 29.51 -12.64
N ASP A 15 -8.14 29.87 -11.60
CA ASP A 15 -7.64 30.08 -10.23
C ASP A 15 -7.41 28.74 -9.50
N ARG A 16 -6.44 27.95 -10.00
CA ARG A 16 -6.08 26.62 -9.50
C ARG A 16 -4.56 26.44 -9.53
N SER A 17 -4.09 25.32 -8.97
CA SER A 17 -2.65 25.00 -8.94
C SER A 17 -2.13 24.68 -10.35
N GLY A 18 -1.29 25.57 -10.90
CA GLY A 18 -0.61 25.34 -12.17
C GLY A 18 0.31 24.10 -12.18
N ASP A 19 0.94 23.81 -11.04
CA ASP A 19 1.82 22.64 -10.89
C ASP A 19 1.05 21.32 -11.03
N LEU A 20 -0.11 21.20 -10.37
CA LEU A 20 -0.96 20.03 -10.50
C LEU A 20 -1.65 19.97 -11.87
N PHE A 21 -1.98 21.14 -12.45
CA PHE A 21 -2.56 21.20 -13.78
C PHE A 21 -1.62 20.63 -14.85
N ARG A 22 -0.30 20.72 -14.66
CA ARG A 22 0.68 20.03 -15.53
C ARG A 22 0.44 18.51 -15.58
N ASP A 23 0.14 17.89 -14.44
CA ASP A 23 -0.16 16.46 -14.36
C ASP A 23 -1.55 16.14 -14.96
N ILE A 24 -2.55 17.01 -14.76
CA ILE A 24 -3.86 16.91 -15.43
C ILE A 24 -3.69 16.94 -16.96
N LEU A 25 -2.93 17.89 -17.47
CA LEU A 25 -2.62 17.99 -18.91
C LEU A 25 -1.86 16.77 -19.42
N TYR A 26 -0.93 16.23 -18.63
CA TYR A 26 -0.23 15.00 -19.01
C TYR A 26 -1.20 13.83 -19.14
N TYR A 27 -2.14 13.67 -18.20
CA TYR A 27 -3.19 12.67 -18.30
C TYR A 27 -4.07 12.87 -19.54
N LEU A 28 -4.54 14.10 -19.80
CA LEU A 28 -5.36 14.38 -20.99
C LEU A 28 -4.65 14.04 -22.30
N ARG A 29 -3.31 14.11 -22.35
CA ARG A 29 -2.50 13.75 -23.53
C ARG A 29 -2.23 12.25 -23.66
N THR A 30 -2.12 11.53 -22.55
CA THR A 30 -1.53 10.17 -22.53
C THR A 30 -2.43 9.10 -21.91
N GLY A 31 -3.53 9.49 -21.25
CA GLY A 31 -4.37 8.63 -20.42
C GLY A 31 -3.67 8.09 -19.17
N SER A 32 -2.47 8.59 -18.83
CA SER A 32 -1.61 7.98 -17.81
C SER A 32 -1.29 8.93 -16.65
N VAL A 33 -1.02 8.36 -15.47
CA VAL A 33 -0.58 9.07 -14.26
C VAL A 33 0.80 8.57 -13.86
N THR A 34 1.74 9.49 -13.57
CA THR A 34 3.15 9.16 -13.35
C THR A 34 3.59 9.15 -11.88
N THR A 35 2.75 9.65 -10.97
CA THR A 35 3.11 9.77 -9.55
C THR A 35 2.63 8.57 -8.72
N SER A 36 3.51 8.07 -7.86
CA SER A 36 3.20 7.09 -6.80
C SER A 36 3.11 7.71 -5.40
N ASN A 37 3.43 9.01 -5.26
CA ASN A 37 3.37 9.70 -3.98
C ASN A 37 1.91 9.91 -3.52
N LYS A 38 1.55 9.34 -2.36
CA LYS A 38 0.19 9.41 -1.80
C LYS A 38 -0.33 10.83 -1.59
N LYS A 39 0.49 11.75 -1.05
CA LYS A 39 0.07 13.15 -0.87
C LYS A 39 -0.22 13.81 -2.20
N LYS A 40 0.62 13.56 -3.22
CA LYS A 40 0.43 14.09 -4.57
C LYS A 40 -0.81 13.49 -5.24
N LEU A 41 -1.06 12.19 -5.10
CA LEU A 41 -2.26 11.52 -5.60
C LEU A 41 -3.54 12.14 -5.02
N THR A 42 -3.58 12.37 -3.70
CA THR A 42 -4.73 13.02 -3.05
C THR A 42 -4.95 14.46 -3.54
N SER A 43 -3.90 15.25 -3.70
CA SER A 43 -4.04 16.61 -4.26
C SER A 43 -4.51 16.58 -5.71
N LEU A 44 -4.00 15.65 -6.52
CA LEU A 44 -4.37 15.51 -7.92
C LEU A 44 -5.82 15.02 -8.10
N GLN A 45 -6.33 14.20 -7.17
CA GLN A 45 -7.72 13.77 -7.16
C GLN A 45 -8.68 14.97 -7.03
N ARG A 46 -8.37 15.94 -6.16
CA ARG A 46 -9.17 17.16 -6.00
C ARG A 46 -9.18 18.03 -7.26
N GLU A 47 -8.05 18.08 -7.98
CA GLU A 47 -8.03 18.77 -9.28
C GLU A 47 -8.84 18.01 -10.32
N ALA A 48 -8.74 16.68 -10.39
CA ALA A 48 -9.54 15.87 -11.30
C ALA A 48 -11.04 16.05 -11.08
N GLU A 49 -11.48 16.12 -9.82
CA GLU A 49 -12.87 16.43 -9.45
C GLU A 49 -13.27 17.85 -9.89
N PHE A 50 -12.42 18.85 -9.65
CA PHE A 50 -12.66 20.24 -10.07
C PHE A 50 -12.86 20.36 -11.59
N TYR A 51 -12.00 19.70 -12.38
CA TYR A 51 -12.10 19.65 -13.85
C TYR A 51 -13.12 18.62 -14.36
N GLN A 52 -13.88 17.96 -13.48
CA GLN A 52 -14.90 16.97 -13.80
C GLN A 52 -14.39 15.76 -14.61
N LEU A 53 -13.12 15.40 -14.42
CA LEU A 53 -12.46 14.27 -15.06
C LEU A 53 -12.66 12.99 -14.24
N GLN A 54 -13.87 12.43 -14.31
CA GLN A 54 -14.28 11.27 -13.50
C GLN A 54 -13.39 10.04 -13.72
N GLU A 55 -12.97 9.78 -14.97
CA GLU A 55 -12.09 8.66 -15.28
C GLU A 55 -10.72 8.79 -14.58
N LEU A 56 -10.18 10.01 -14.50
CA LEU A 56 -8.95 10.30 -13.77
C LEU A 56 -9.15 10.17 -12.27
N ALA A 57 -10.25 10.70 -11.71
CA ALA A 57 -10.55 10.57 -10.28
C ALA A 57 -10.60 9.10 -9.85
N ASN A 58 -11.32 8.27 -10.61
CA ASN A 58 -11.43 6.82 -10.38
C ASN A 58 -10.08 6.09 -10.58
N LEU A 59 -9.25 6.55 -11.52
CA LEU A 59 -7.89 6.02 -11.69
C LEU A 59 -7.04 6.33 -10.45
N LEU A 60 -7.03 7.58 -9.98
CA LEU A 60 -6.25 8.02 -8.82
C LEU A 60 -6.65 7.30 -7.53
N GLU A 61 -7.94 7.09 -7.31
CA GLU A 61 -8.46 6.29 -6.20
C GLU A 61 -7.90 4.86 -6.23
N ARG A 62 -7.94 4.19 -7.39
CA ARG A 62 -7.34 2.85 -7.55
C ARG A 62 -5.83 2.83 -7.29
N HIS A 63 -5.11 3.88 -7.68
CA HIS A 63 -3.69 4.03 -7.36
C HIS A 63 -3.44 4.20 -5.86
N MET A 64 -4.27 4.98 -5.17
CA MET A 64 -4.23 5.13 -3.71
C MET A 64 -4.55 3.82 -3.00
N ASP A 65 -5.54 3.06 -3.46
CA ASP A 65 -5.86 1.74 -2.91
C ASP A 65 -4.73 0.73 -3.15
N ARG A 66 -4.04 0.80 -4.28
CA ARG A 66 -2.86 -0.04 -4.53
C ARG A 66 -1.72 0.34 -3.57
N ALA A 67 -1.43 1.63 -3.41
CA ALA A 67 -0.42 2.11 -2.47
C ALA A 67 -0.78 1.74 -1.01
N ASN A 68 -2.06 1.76 -0.65
CA ASN A 68 -2.53 1.32 0.66
C ASN A 68 -2.45 -0.21 0.82
N ARG A 69 -2.71 -1.00 -0.24
CA ARG A 69 -2.55 -2.47 -0.24
C ARG A 69 -1.09 -2.92 -0.17
N GLU A 70 -0.14 -2.08 -0.58
CA GLU A 70 1.29 -2.33 -0.44
C GLU A 70 1.79 -2.18 1.01
N HIS A 71 1.03 -1.51 1.88
CA HIS A 71 1.11 -1.72 3.33
C HIS A 71 0.45 -3.06 3.69
N LYS A 72 1.05 -4.17 3.25
CA LYS A 72 0.60 -5.50 3.67
C LYS A 72 0.85 -5.63 5.17
N GLU A 73 -0.23 -5.77 5.94
CA GLU A 73 -0.15 -6.15 7.35
C GLU A 73 0.70 -7.42 7.46
N PHE A 74 1.76 -7.33 8.26
CA PHE A 74 2.57 -8.48 8.63
C PHE A 74 1.89 -9.17 9.81
N LEU A 75 1.62 -10.46 9.66
CA LEU A 75 1.08 -11.29 10.73
C LEU A 75 2.24 -11.96 11.45
N VAL A 76 2.30 -11.82 12.77
CA VAL A 76 3.23 -12.56 13.61
C VAL A 76 2.50 -13.76 14.20
N ARG A 77 2.99 -14.98 13.96
CA ARG A 77 2.37 -16.22 14.42
C ARG A 77 3.38 -17.16 15.04
N ASP A 78 2.91 -18.05 15.92
CA ASP A 78 3.71 -19.14 16.47
C ASP A 78 4.14 -20.13 15.38
N MET A 79 5.19 -20.92 15.65
CA MET A 79 5.76 -21.88 14.70
C MET A 79 4.84 -23.07 14.38
N ASP A 80 3.91 -23.39 15.28
CA ASP A 80 2.87 -24.42 15.12
C ASP A 80 1.86 -24.12 14.00
N PHE A 81 1.96 -22.92 13.40
CA PHE A 81 1.14 -22.43 12.31
C PHE A 81 1.33 -23.14 10.95
N LEU A 82 2.43 -23.89 10.75
CA LEU A 82 2.80 -24.39 9.42
C LEU A 82 2.27 -25.80 9.14
N ASP A 83 1.27 -25.91 8.26
CA ASP A 83 0.95 -27.15 7.54
C ASP A 83 1.68 -27.12 6.18
N VAL A 84 2.72 -27.93 6.04
CA VAL A 84 3.67 -27.87 4.91
C VAL A 84 3.20 -28.79 3.79
N SER A 85 2.35 -28.29 2.90
CA SER A 85 1.95 -28.97 1.66
C SER A 85 2.28 -28.11 0.40
N ASN A 86 3.40 -28.44 -0.25
CA ASN A 86 3.84 -28.16 -1.64
C ASN A 86 3.72 -26.74 -2.31
N ILE A 87 4.85 -26.00 -2.28
CA ILE A 87 5.67 -25.33 -3.35
C ILE A 87 5.14 -24.20 -4.30
N GLY A 88 5.76 -23.00 -4.17
CA GLY A 88 6.13 -22.01 -5.23
C GLY A 88 5.45 -20.62 -5.17
N VAL A 89 6.04 -19.41 -5.27
CA VAL A 89 7.41 -18.87 -5.40
C VAL A 89 7.58 -17.69 -4.42
N THR A 90 8.04 -18.01 -3.22
CA THR A 90 9.29 -17.62 -2.52
C THR A 90 9.44 -18.73 -1.48
N LYS A 91 10.61 -19.33 -1.24
CA LYS A 91 10.80 -20.76 -0.83
C LYS A 91 9.78 -21.48 0.07
N TYR A 92 8.96 -20.82 0.90
CA TYR A 92 7.82 -21.42 1.62
C TYR A 92 6.56 -20.55 1.58
N ILE A 93 5.42 -21.18 1.28
CA ILE A 93 4.06 -20.63 1.43
C ILE A 93 3.39 -21.43 2.54
N ALA A 94 2.71 -20.74 3.45
CA ALA A 94 1.95 -21.37 4.53
C ALA A 94 0.46 -21.41 4.18
N HIS A 95 -0.14 -22.59 4.32
CA HIS A 95 -1.56 -22.81 4.16
C HIS A 95 -2.21 -23.02 5.52
N ARG A 96 -3.34 -22.36 5.76
CA ARG A 96 -4.19 -22.63 6.92
C ARG A 96 -5.58 -22.96 6.43
N GLN A 97 -6.07 -24.15 6.76
CA GLN A 97 -7.46 -24.51 6.56
C GLN A 97 -8.21 -24.33 7.88
N HIS A 98 -9.23 -23.47 7.89
CA HIS A 98 -10.09 -23.31 9.04
C HIS A 98 -11.52 -23.13 8.55
N THR A 99 -12.46 -23.91 9.09
CA THR A 99 -13.89 -23.84 8.75
C THR A 99 -14.18 -23.86 7.24
N GLY A 100 -13.44 -24.68 6.49
CA GLY A 100 -13.59 -24.81 5.03
C GLY A 100 -12.96 -23.68 4.21
N LYS A 101 -12.36 -22.67 4.84
CA LYS A 101 -11.61 -21.60 4.17
C LYS A 101 -10.11 -21.90 4.18
N VAL A 102 -9.47 -21.73 3.03
CA VAL A 102 -8.02 -21.84 2.88
C VAL A 102 -7.41 -20.44 2.85
N TYR A 103 -6.47 -20.19 3.76
CA TYR A 103 -5.70 -18.96 3.83
C TYR A 103 -4.26 -19.22 3.36
N VAL A 104 -3.74 -18.34 2.51
CA VAL A 104 -2.41 -18.47 1.90
C VAL A 104 -1.52 -17.32 2.33
N TYR A 105 -0.35 -17.65 2.89
CA TYR A 105 0.61 -16.67 3.38
C TYR A 105 1.99 -16.89 2.80
N GLN A 106 2.69 -15.79 2.56
CA GLN A 106 4.12 -15.83 2.26
C GLN A 106 4.91 -15.69 3.56
N ILE A 107 5.87 -16.57 3.80
CA ILE A 107 6.79 -16.47 4.93
C ILE A 107 7.88 -15.46 4.59
N ILE A 108 8.02 -14.43 5.42
CA ILE A 108 8.99 -13.36 5.25
C ILE A 108 10.24 -13.62 6.10
N GLY A 109 10.07 -14.22 7.28
CA GLY A 109 11.17 -14.56 8.17
C GLY A 109 10.70 -15.10 9.52
N VAL A 110 11.67 -15.32 10.40
CA VAL A 110 11.46 -15.69 11.81
C VAL A 110 12.06 -14.58 12.66
N ILE A 111 11.38 -14.22 13.75
CA ILE A 111 11.87 -13.27 14.75
C ILE A 111 11.86 -13.91 16.13
N ASP A 112 12.79 -13.49 16.97
CA ASP A 112 12.81 -13.80 18.39
C ASP A 112 12.00 -12.76 19.15
N VAL A 113 10.92 -13.19 19.80
CA VAL A 113 10.02 -12.33 20.56
C VAL A 113 10.23 -12.56 22.05
N LEU A 114 10.37 -11.47 22.80
CA LEU A 114 10.50 -11.52 24.25
C LEU A 114 9.20 -12.00 24.89
N ILE A 115 9.35 -12.89 25.87
CA ILE A 115 8.22 -13.35 26.68
C ILE A 115 7.94 -12.28 27.74
N SER A 116 6.86 -11.51 27.54
CA SER A 116 6.43 -10.47 28.49
C SER A 116 5.85 -11.03 29.79
N GLY A 117 5.48 -12.31 29.80
CA GLY A 117 4.94 -13.02 30.96
C GLY A 117 5.97 -13.34 32.05
N TYR A 118 5.51 -14.04 33.10
CA TYR A 118 6.39 -14.56 34.13
C TYR A 118 7.23 -15.71 33.58
N CYS A 119 8.54 -15.54 33.59
CA CYS A 119 9.47 -16.58 33.19
C CYS A 119 9.70 -17.54 34.36
N GLN A 120 9.32 -18.82 34.20
CA GLN A 120 9.53 -19.85 35.22
C GLN A 120 11.01 -20.17 35.46
N ASN A 121 11.84 -20.07 34.41
CA ASN A 121 13.28 -20.38 34.50
C ASN A 121 14.05 -19.30 35.28
N HIS A 122 13.77 -18.02 35.00
CA HIS A 122 14.47 -16.89 35.60
C HIS A 122 13.66 -16.20 36.72
N ARG A 123 12.49 -16.75 37.06
CA ARG A 123 11.59 -16.30 38.14
C ARG A 123 11.31 -14.80 38.14
N LYS A 124 11.23 -14.17 36.96
CA LYS A 124 11.02 -12.73 36.77
C LYS A 124 10.02 -12.43 35.65
N HIS A 125 9.32 -11.30 35.74
CA HIS A 125 8.52 -10.75 34.64
C HIS A 125 9.40 -10.01 33.63
N GLY A 126 8.99 -9.98 32.35
CA GLY A 126 9.71 -9.24 31.31
C GLY A 126 11.12 -9.77 31.09
N CYS A 127 11.28 -11.10 31.08
CA CYS A 127 12.59 -11.72 30.93
C CYS A 127 13.16 -11.43 29.53
N THR A 128 14.32 -10.76 29.49
CA THR A 128 15.05 -10.42 28.26
C THR A 128 15.93 -11.56 27.73
N GLU A 129 16.02 -12.66 28.47
CA GLU A 129 16.87 -13.83 28.19
C GLU A 129 16.06 -15.02 27.66
N CYS A 130 14.73 -14.95 27.73
CA CYS A 130 13.85 -15.96 27.18
C CYS A 130 13.11 -15.42 25.97
N HIS A 131 13.30 -16.10 24.85
CA HIS A 131 12.73 -15.74 23.57
C HIS A 131 11.85 -16.88 23.04
N ALA A 132 10.82 -16.51 22.30
CA ALA A 132 10.03 -17.43 21.49
C ALA A 132 10.18 -17.05 20.02
N GLN A 133 10.45 -18.05 19.17
CA GLN A 133 10.49 -17.85 17.73
C GLN A 133 9.08 -17.68 17.19
N LYS A 134 8.85 -16.61 16.43
CA LYS A 134 7.59 -16.35 15.72
C LYS A 134 7.83 -16.07 14.24
N LEU A 135 6.91 -16.52 13.42
CA LEU A 135 6.92 -16.31 11.97
C LEU A 135 6.36 -14.95 11.62
N ILE A 136 7.03 -14.25 10.71
CA ILE A 136 6.50 -13.07 10.02
C ILE A 136 5.87 -13.54 8.72
N LEU A 137 4.57 -13.30 8.59
CA LEU A 137 3.75 -13.73 7.49
C LEU A 137 3.19 -12.54 6.74
N ARG A 138 3.00 -12.70 5.44
CA ARG A 138 2.39 -11.71 4.57
C ARG A 138 1.22 -12.33 3.82
N SER A 139 0.04 -11.73 3.95
CA SER A 139 -1.15 -12.22 3.25
C SER A 139 -0.95 -12.23 1.73
N SER A 140 -1.30 -13.35 1.10
CA SER A 140 -1.30 -13.50 -0.35
C SER A 140 -2.75 -13.50 -0.84
N SER A 141 -3.08 -12.54 -1.71
CA SER A 141 -4.37 -12.49 -2.42
C SER A 141 -4.43 -13.46 -3.61
N LYS A 142 -3.41 -14.33 -3.78
CA LYS A 142 -3.43 -15.35 -4.83
C LYS A 142 -4.43 -16.45 -4.43
N THR A 143 -5.50 -16.57 -5.20
CA THR A 143 -6.37 -17.74 -5.21
C THR A 143 -5.57 -18.91 -5.81
N LEU A 144 -5.56 -20.06 -5.14
CA LEU A 144 -5.02 -21.30 -5.70
C LEU A 144 -5.92 -21.68 -6.88
N VAL A 145 -5.36 -21.69 -8.09
CA VAL A 145 -6.00 -22.18 -9.32
C VAL A 145 -5.56 -23.62 -9.52
#